data_AF-A0A815HBI6-F1
#
_entry.id   AF-A0A815HBI6-F1
#
_cell.length_a   1.000
_cell.length_b   1.000
_cell.length_c   1.000
_cell.angle_alpha   90.00
_cell.angle_beta   90.00
_cell.angle_gamma   90.00
#
_symmetry.space_group_name_H-M   'P 1'
#
loop_
_entity.id
_entity.type
_entity.pdbx_description
1 polymer ?
#
loop_
_entity_poly.entity_id
_entity_poly.type
_entity_poly.pdbx_seq_one_letter_code
_entity_poly.pdbx_strand_id
1 'polypeptide(L)'
;MQKVYILNYLSQFPIRILHLAFHSRFNRRVQIHHPNIWSFIKLLQGEENRFHHMLIQFNAGLGARTKQAKTIAIQRRIDNLDKRYYDGLIDVMEYLNGLSFTVVKRKK
;
A
#
# COMPACT_ATOMS: atom_id res chain seq x y z
N MET A 1 -9.54 15.46 25.93
CA MET A 1 -9.69 16.39 24.79
C MET A 1 -8.85 15.89 23.62
N GLN A 2 -9.48 15.30 22.60
CA GLN A 2 -8.80 14.82 21.39
C GLN A 2 -8.56 16.02 20.45
N LYS A 3 -7.28 16.29 20.15
CA LYS A 3 -6.89 17.29 19.14
C LYS A 3 -7.28 16.78 17.76
N VAL A 4 -7.95 17.63 17.00
CA VAL A 4 -8.41 17.39 15.63
C VAL A 4 -7.22 17.58 14.67
N TYR A 5 -6.69 16.49 14.12
CA TYR A 5 -5.54 16.48 13.21
C TYR A 5 -5.98 16.63 11.75
N ILE A 6 -6.58 17.76 11.37
CA ILE A 6 -7.11 17.94 9.99
C ILE A 6 -6.05 18.41 8.98
N LEU A 7 -4.88 18.92 9.37
CA LEU A 7 -4.09 19.78 8.47
C LEU A 7 -2.77 19.25 7.89
N ASN A 8 -2.47 17.95 7.93
CA ASN A 8 -1.17 17.46 7.45
C ASN A 8 -1.18 16.27 6.47
N TYR A 9 -2.22 16.14 5.64
CA TYR A 9 -2.35 15.03 4.68
C TYR A 9 -2.41 15.47 3.21
N LEU A 10 -1.80 16.60 2.81
CA LEU A 10 -2.02 17.18 1.47
C LEU A 10 -1.02 16.81 0.35
N SER A 11 -0.04 15.92 0.57
CA SER A 11 1.07 15.77 -0.39
C SER A 11 1.08 14.52 -1.28
N GLN A 12 0.05 13.68 -1.32
CA GLN A 12 0.05 12.50 -2.21
C GLN A 12 -1.23 12.37 -3.06
N PHE A 13 -1.03 12.21 -4.37
CA PHE A 13 -2.01 12.20 -5.44
C PHE A 13 -3.21 11.20 -5.35
N PRO A 14 -3.28 10.14 -4.49
CA PRO A 14 -4.52 9.35 -4.34
C PRO A 14 -5.60 10.00 -3.44
N ILE A 15 -5.28 11.08 -2.71
CA ILE A 15 -6.22 11.68 -1.75
C ILE A 15 -7.41 12.35 -2.43
N ARG A 16 -7.25 12.87 -3.65
CA ARG A 16 -8.34 13.56 -4.37
C ARG A 16 -9.50 12.62 -4.72
N ILE A 17 -9.20 11.38 -5.14
CA ILE A 17 -10.23 10.38 -5.46
C ILE A 17 -10.97 9.95 -4.20
N LEU A 18 -10.23 9.72 -3.12
CA LEU A 18 -10.79 9.37 -1.82
C LEU A 18 -11.66 10.50 -1.24
N HIS A 19 -11.26 11.75 -1.46
CA HIS A 19 -11.97 12.95 -1.04
C HIS A 19 -13.25 13.22 -1.85
N LEU A 20 -13.24 12.93 -3.16
CA LEU A 20 -14.44 12.98 -4.00
C LEU A 20 -15.43 11.88 -3.60
N ALA A 21 -14.94 10.67 -3.33
CA ALA A 21 -15.75 9.56 -2.84
C ALA A 21 -16.34 9.84 -1.44
N PHE A 22 -15.58 10.53 -0.58
CA PHE A 22 -16.05 11.02 0.71
C PHE A 22 -17.22 11.99 0.52
N HIS A 23 -17.03 13.04 -0.29
CA HIS A 23 -18.05 14.08 -0.51
C HIS A 23 -19.35 13.54 -1.08
N SER A 24 -19.28 12.72 -2.13
CA SER A 24 -20.47 12.15 -2.78
C SER A 24 -21.32 11.32 -1.79
N ARG A 25 -20.66 10.46 -1.00
CA ARG A 25 -21.35 9.59 -0.05
C ARG A 25 -21.83 10.33 1.19
N PHE A 26 -21.03 11.25 1.73
CA PHE A 26 -21.42 12.08 2.86
C PHE A 26 -22.66 12.90 2.50
N ASN A 27 -22.64 13.58 1.35
CA ASN A 27 -23.79 14.34 0.86
C ASN A 27 -25.03 13.46 0.70
N ARG A 28 -24.89 12.25 0.14
CA ARG A 28 -26.02 11.30 0.05
C ARG A 28 -26.58 10.93 1.43
N ARG A 29 -25.74 10.70 2.43
CA ARG A 29 -26.19 10.32 3.79
C ARG A 29 -26.86 11.47 4.54
N VAL A 30 -26.32 12.69 4.37
CA VAL A 30 -26.92 13.91 4.93
C VAL A 30 -28.28 14.18 4.29
N GLN A 31 -28.40 14.01 2.97
CA GLN A 31 -29.64 14.22 2.22
C GLN A 31 -30.75 13.22 2.57
N ILE A 32 -30.42 11.96 2.82
CA ILE A 32 -31.43 10.92 3.13
C ILE A 32 -32.08 11.16 4.51
N HIS A 33 -31.33 11.64 5.48
CA HIS A 33 -31.76 11.61 6.88
C HIS A 33 -32.11 12.98 7.49
N HIS A 34 -31.87 14.10 6.79
CA HIS A 34 -31.99 15.47 7.33
C HIS A 34 -31.58 15.56 8.82
N PRO A 35 -30.33 15.19 9.13
CA PRO A 35 -29.93 14.92 10.50
C PRO A 35 -29.96 16.21 11.34
N ASN A 36 -30.44 16.10 12.58
CA ASN A 36 -30.20 17.12 13.60
C ASN A 36 -28.69 17.27 13.87
N ILE A 37 -28.28 18.37 14.51
CA ILE A 37 -26.87 18.71 14.68
C ILE A 37 -26.05 17.58 15.32
N TRP A 38 -26.64 16.83 16.26
CA TRP A 38 -25.97 15.71 16.90
C TRP A 38 -25.78 14.51 15.96
N SER A 39 -26.80 14.21 15.17
CA SER A 39 -26.76 13.14 14.17
C SER A 39 -25.77 13.49 13.05
N PHE A 40 -25.66 14.77 12.70
CA PHE A 40 -24.68 15.28 11.75
C PHE A 40 -23.24 15.09 12.25
N ILE A 41 -22.96 15.45 13.51
CA ILE A 41 -21.63 15.25 14.12
C ILE A 41 -21.27 13.77 14.14
N LYS A 42 -22.20 12.88 14.52
CA LYS A 42 -21.97 11.43 14.50
C LYS A 42 -21.70 10.89 13.10
N LEU A 43 -22.40 11.40 12.08
CA LEU A 43 -22.15 11.04 10.68
C LEU A 43 -20.75 11.46 10.23
N LEU A 44 -20.31 12.64 10.62
CA LEU A 44 -18.99 13.18 10.29
C LEU A 44 -17.88 12.33 10.92
N GLN A 45 -17.98 12.02 12.21
CA GLN A 45 -17.06 11.12 12.92
C GLN A 45 -17.04 9.71 12.31
N GLY A 46 -18.21 9.19 11.90
CA GLY A 46 -18.32 7.89 11.27
C GLY A 46 -17.60 7.81 9.91
N GLU A 47 -17.69 8.85 9.08
CA GLU A 47 -16.96 8.87 7.81
C GLU A 47 -15.46 9.17 7.98
N GLU A 48 -15.05 9.94 8.99
CA GLU A 48 -13.64 10.13 9.33
C GLU A 48 -12.96 8.79 9.72
N ASN A 49 -13.60 8.01 10.60
CA ASN A 49 -13.11 6.68 10.98
C ASN A 49 -13.00 5.75 9.78
N ARG A 50 -14.00 5.77 8.89
CA ARG A 50 -13.98 4.97 7.67
C ARG A 50 -12.84 5.38 6.73
N PHE A 51 -12.57 6.68 6.60
CA PHE A 51 -11.45 7.19 5.82
C PHE A 51 -10.11 6.71 6.39
N HIS A 52 -9.95 6.76 7.70
CA HIS A 52 -8.77 6.22 8.38
C HIS A 52 -8.56 4.73 8.09
N HIS A 53 -9.60 3.90 8.20
CA HIS A 53 -9.51 2.48 7.86
C HIS A 53 -9.14 2.23 6.40
N MET A 54 -9.73 2.99 5.47
CA MET A 54 -9.43 2.86 4.05
C MET A 54 -7.97 3.24 3.74
N LEU A 55 -7.46 4.29 4.38
CA LEU A 55 -6.08 4.73 4.25
C LEU A 55 -5.10 3.69 4.82
N ILE A 56 -5.41 3.09 5.97
CA ILE A 56 -4.63 1.99 6.56
C ILE A 56 -4.62 0.78 5.60
N GLN A 57 -5.78 0.40 5.05
CA GLN A 57 -5.88 -0.71 4.09
C GLN A 57 -5.10 -0.43 2.81
N PHE A 58 -5.17 0.80 2.29
CA PHE A 58 -4.42 1.20 1.11
C PHE A 58 -2.92 1.16 1.37
N ASN A 59 -2.46 1.71 2.50
CA ASN A 59 -1.05 1.66 2.90
C ASN A 59 -0.56 0.22 3.12
N ALA A 60 -1.38 -0.63 3.74
CA ALA A 60 -1.09 -2.05 3.88
C ALA A 60 -1.02 -2.76 2.52
N GLY A 61 -1.94 -2.44 1.60
CA GLY A 61 -1.95 -2.98 0.23
C GLY A 61 -0.74 -2.53 -0.61
N LEU A 62 -0.30 -1.28 -0.46
CA LEU A 62 0.96 -0.79 -1.03
C LEU A 62 2.16 -1.53 -0.42
N GLY A 63 2.15 -1.75 0.88
CA GLY A 63 3.16 -2.56 1.58
C GLY A 63 3.20 -4.02 1.07
N ALA A 64 2.05 -4.62 0.75
CA ALA A 64 1.98 -5.96 0.18
C ALA A 64 2.52 -6.00 -1.27
N ARG A 65 2.12 -5.04 -2.11
CA ARG A 65 2.60 -4.93 -3.51
C ARG A 65 4.11 -4.74 -3.59
N THR A 66 4.68 -3.91 -2.70
CA THR A 66 6.14 -3.70 -2.66
C THR A 66 6.90 -4.93 -2.20
N LYS A 67 6.36 -5.72 -1.25
CA LYS A 67 6.93 -7.03 -0.87
C LYS A 67 6.88 -8.02 -2.03
N GLN A 68 5.75 -8.12 -2.72
CA GLN A 68 5.59 -9.00 -3.88
C GLN A 68 6.56 -8.66 -5.02
N ALA A 69 6.72 -7.37 -5.33
CA ALA A 69 7.68 -6.91 -6.35
C ALA A 69 9.13 -7.30 -6.00
N LYS A 70 9.54 -7.21 -4.73
CA LYS A 70 10.85 -7.68 -4.27
C LYS A 70 11.03 -9.18 -4.46
N THR A 71 10.01 -9.98 -4.11
CA THR A 71 10.05 -11.45 -4.32
C THR A 71 10.17 -11.80 -5.80
N ILE A 72 9.40 -11.15 -6.67
CA ILE A 72 9.46 -11.36 -8.13
C ILE A 72 10.85 -11.02 -8.68
N ALA A 73 11.46 -9.92 -8.21
CA ALA A 73 12.80 -9.54 -8.65
C ALA A 73 13.87 -10.57 -8.25
N ILE A 74 13.75 -11.16 -7.05
CA ILE A 74 14.62 -12.25 -6.60
C ILE A 74 14.41 -13.47 -7.49
N GLN A 75 13.16 -13.87 -7.74
CA GLN A 75 12.86 -15.04 -8.57
C GLN A 75 13.43 -14.89 -9.99
N ARG A 76 13.22 -13.74 -10.63
CA ARG A 76 13.78 -13.46 -11.97
C ARG A 76 15.31 -13.58 -12.01
N ARG A 77 15.99 -13.22 -10.92
CA ARG A 77 17.45 -13.32 -10.83
C ARG A 77 17.91 -14.77 -10.73
N ILE A 78 17.18 -15.59 -9.98
CA ILE A 78 17.40 -17.04 -9.90
C ILE A 78 17.16 -17.67 -11.28
N ASP A 79 16.02 -17.39 -11.93
CA ASP A 79 15.69 -17.94 -13.25
C ASP A 79 16.76 -17.60 -14.31
N ASN A 80 17.35 -16.40 -14.23
CA ASN A 80 18.43 -15.99 -15.14
C ASN A 80 19.74 -16.76 -14.86
N LEU A 81 20.09 -16.95 -13.59
CA LEU A 81 21.26 -17.76 -13.21
C LEU A 81 21.10 -19.21 -13.65
N ASP A 82 19.92 -19.79 -13.44
CA ASP A 82 19.59 -21.15 -13.90
C ASP A 82 19.78 -21.26 -15.40
N LYS A 83 19.19 -20.33 -16.15
CA LYS A 83 19.31 -20.30 -17.61
C LYS A 83 20.77 -20.21 -18.07
N ARG A 84 21.56 -19.30 -17.49
CA ARG A 84 22.98 -19.14 -17.83
C ARG A 84 23.79 -20.40 -17.53
N TYR A 85 23.47 -21.11 -16.45
CA TYR A 85 24.12 -22.36 -16.10
C TYR A 85 23.77 -23.47 -17.09
N TYR A 86 22.48 -23.64 -17.42
CA TYR A 86 22.03 -24.62 -18.42
C TYR A 86 22.56 -24.33 -19.82
N ASP A 87 22.70 -23.06 -20.19
CA ASP A 87 23.27 -22.62 -21.47
C ASP A 87 24.81 -22.78 -21.50
N GLY A 88 25.44 -23.23 -20.41
CA GLY A 88 26.90 -23.41 -20.30
C GLY A 88 27.70 -22.10 -20.27
N LEU A 89 27.03 -20.97 -20.00
CA LEU A 89 27.64 -19.63 -19.99
C LEU A 89 28.38 -19.32 -18.68
N ILE A 90 28.11 -20.07 -17.61
CA ILE A 90 28.74 -19.95 -16.30
C ILE A 90 29.08 -21.32 -15.74
N ASP A 91 30.12 -21.39 -14.91
CA ASP A 91 30.47 -22.63 -14.21
C ASP A 91 29.63 -22.84 -12.93
N VAL A 92 29.77 -24.02 -12.33
CA VAL A 92 29.07 -24.39 -11.09
C VAL A 92 29.41 -23.45 -9.93
N MET A 93 30.65 -22.98 -9.83
CA MET A 93 31.10 -22.13 -8.73
C MET A 93 30.54 -20.71 -8.86
N GLU A 94 30.47 -20.18 -10.08
CA GLU A 94 29.88 -18.89 -10.41
C GLU A 94 28.36 -18.91 -10.20
N TYR A 95 27.70 -20.02 -10.56
CA TYR A 95 26.29 -20.25 -10.26
C TYR A 95 26.00 -20.26 -8.75
N LEU A 96 26.75 -21.06 -7.97
CA LEU A 96 26.59 -21.15 -6.51
C LEU A 96 26.89 -19.81 -5.81
N ASN A 97 27.91 -19.08 -6.26
CA ASN A 97 28.19 -17.72 -5.76
C ASN A 97 27.04 -16.76 -6.09
N GLY A 98 26.51 -16.80 -7.32
CA GLY A 98 25.37 -15.98 -7.73
C GLY A 98 24.12 -16.22 -6.88
N LEU A 99 23.82 -17.49 -6.56
CA LEU A 99 22.73 -17.85 -5.66
C LEU A 99 22.96 -17.34 -4.23
N SER A 100 24.17 -17.50 -3.71
CA SER A 100 24.54 -17.00 -2.37
C SER A 100 24.26 -15.49 -2.21
N PHE A 101 24.66 -14.67 -3.20
CA PHE A 101 24.37 -13.23 -3.17
C PHE A 101 22.88 -12.89 -3.33
N THR A 102 22.11 -13.77 -3.95
CA THR A 102 20.68 -13.56 -4.21
C THR A 102 19.84 -13.91 -2.98
N VAL A 103 20.26 -14.89 -2.19
CA VAL A 103 19.57 -15.37 -0.97
C VAL A 103 20.01 -14.60 0.28
N VAL A 104 21.28 -14.18 0.37
CA VAL A 104 21.78 -13.44 1.53
C VAL A 104 21.26 -12.01 1.53
N LYS A 105 20.16 -11.82 2.25
CA LYS A 105 19.68 -10.50 2.67
C LYS A 105 20.78 -9.85 3.51
N ARG A 106 21.57 -8.94 2.94
CA ARG A 106 22.47 -8.10 3.75
C ARG A 106 21.62 -7.32 4.75
N LYS A 107 21.67 -7.71 6.02
CA LYS A 107 21.29 -6.83 7.13
C LYS A 107 22.28 -5.66 7.08
N LYS A 108 21.81 -4.49 6.67
CA LYS A 108 22.45 -3.22 7.01
C LYS A 108 21.97 -2.80 8.39
#